data_AF-Q3B1Y7-F1
#
_entry.id   AF-Q3B1Y7-F1
#
_cell.length_a   1.000
_cell.length_b   1.000
_cell.length_c   1.000
_cell.angle_alpha   90.00
_cell.angle_beta   90.00
_cell.angle_gamma   90.00
#
_symmetry.space_group_name_H-M   'P 1'
#
loop_
_entity.id
_entity.type
_entity.pdbx_description
1 polymer ?
#
loop_
_entity_poly.entity_id
_entity_poly.type
_entity_poly.pdbx_seq_one_letter_code
_entity_poly.pdbx_strand_id
1 'polypeptide(L)'
;MSVVPGRRQLEINHPILGLYRMYPIAIQEGGLLESVERITFNGHAALVAMPLRALLDIICRRKLAPEEVRGFADAMRIDVEHLRNIAPEVWQSMGRVYRHKRMTLCITALREACKK
;
A
#
# COMPACT_ATOMS: atom_id res chain seq x y z
N MET A 1 -15.16 -16.56 0.94
CA MET A 1 -14.12 -15.72 0.29
C MET A 1 -14.02 -16.12 -1.16
N SER A 2 -14.68 -15.41 -2.07
CA SER A 2 -14.63 -15.70 -3.51
C SER A 2 -13.64 -14.73 -4.17
N VAL A 3 -12.46 -15.23 -4.49
CA VAL A 3 -11.58 -14.58 -5.45
C VAL A 3 -12.14 -14.96 -6.82
N VAL A 4 -12.78 -14.04 -7.52
CA VAL A 4 -13.29 -14.33 -8.88
C VAL A 4 -12.08 -14.75 -9.74
N PRO A 5 -12.04 -15.99 -10.25
CA PRO A 5 -10.94 -16.43 -11.09
C PRO A 5 -11.09 -15.76 -12.45
N GLY A 6 -10.39 -14.65 -12.68
CA GLY A 6 -10.42 -14.01 -14.01
C GLY A 6 -10.18 -12.50 -14.05
N ARG A 7 -8.97 -12.06 -13.65
CA ARG A 7 -8.10 -11.08 -14.34
C ARG A 7 -6.99 -10.70 -13.38
N ARG A 8 -5.76 -11.09 -13.73
CA ARG A 8 -4.54 -10.88 -12.94
C ARG A 8 -4.17 -9.39 -12.77
N GLN A 9 -4.78 -8.53 -13.60
CA GLN A 9 -4.62 -7.09 -13.70
C GLN A 9 -5.69 -6.58 -14.68
N LEU A 10 -6.24 -5.37 -14.46
CA LEU A 10 -7.06 -4.67 -15.45
C LEU A 10 -6.29 -3.45 -15.92
N GLU A 11 -6.13 -3.31 -17.22
CA GLU A 11 -5.43 -2.18 -17.84
C GLU A 11 -6.40 -1.47 -18.78
N ILE A 12 -6.55 -0.16 -18.60
CA ILE A 12 -7.43 0.69 -19.39
C ILE A 12 -6.60 1.84 -19.92
N ASN A 13 -6.40 1.90 -21.23
CA ASN A 13 -5.77 3.04 -21.88
C ASN A 13 -6.86 4.01 -22.35
N HIS A 14 -7.10 5.06 -21.57
CA HIS A 14 -8.11 6.06 -21.88
C HIS A 14 -7.54 7.09 -22.87
N PRO A 15 -8.22 7.41 -23.98
CA PRO A 15 -7.70 8.28 -25.03
C PRO A 15 -7.24 9.67 -24.56
N ILE A 16 -7.86 10.19 -23.50
CA ILE A 16 -7.58 11.54 -22.97
C ILE A 16 -6.79 11.48 -21.65
N LEU A 17 -7.04 10.47 -20.83
CA LEU A 17 -6.56 10.43 -19.43
C LEU A 17 -5.35 9.52 -19.25
N GLY A 18 -4.93 8.83 -20.32
CA GLY A 18 -3.79 7.93 -20.31
C GLY A 18 -4.10 6.59 -19.66
N LEU A 19 -3.06 5.98 -19.10
CA LEU A 19 -3.07 4.58 -18.73
C LEU A 19 -3.43 4.35 -17.26
N TYR A 20 -4.49 3.59 -17.03
CA TYR A 20 -4.92 3.12 -15.73
C TYR A 20 -4.61 1.63 -15.58
N ARG A 21 -4.04 1.25 -14.43
CA ARG A 21 -3.78 -0.14 -14.08
C ARG A 21 -4.37 -0.45 -12.72
N MET A 22 -5.29 -1.41 -12.68
CA MET A 22 -5.87 -1.92 -11.45
C MET A 22 -5.25 -3.28 -11.14
N TYR A 23 -4.66 -3.37 -9.95
CA TYR A 23 -4.06 -4.57 -9.42
C TYR A 23 -4.89 -5.07 -8.25
N PRO A 24 -5.52 -6.25 -8.33
CA PRO A 24 -6.21 -6.81 -7.18
C PRO A 24 -5.17 -7.12 -6.09
N ILE A 25 -5.36 -6.52 -4.92
CA ILE A 25 -4.59 -6.82 -3.72
C ILE A 25 -5.52 -7.44 -2.69
N ALA A 26 -5.00 -8.42 -1.95
CA ALA A 26 -5.77 -9.08 -0.91
C ALA A 26 -5.72 -8.23 0.36
N ILE A 27 -6.82 -7.55 0.62
CA ILE A 27 -7.06 -6.73 1.81
C ILE A 27 -8.33 -7.21 2.52
N GLN A 28 -8.47 -6.88 3.79
CA GLN A 28 -9.71 -7.15 4.53
C GLN A 28 -10.88 -6.41 3.89
N GLU A 29 -12.06 -7.05 3.86
CA GLU A 29 -13.31 -6.41 3.51
C GLU A 29 -13.54 -5.14 4.35
N GLY A 30 -14.00 -4.06 3.70
CA GLY A 30 -14.13 -2.73 4.28
C GLY A 30 -12.81 -1.93 4.38
N GLY A 31 -11.65 -2.58 4.25
CA GLY A 31 -10.34 -1.92 4.37
C GLY A 31 -9.87 -1.16 3.13
N LEU A 32 -10.69 -1.05 2.07
CA LEU A 32 -10.29 -0.42 0.80
C LEU A 32 -9.95 1.06 0.98
N LEU A 33 -10.80 1.81 1.69
CA LEU A 33 -10.65 3.26 1.88
C LEU A 33 -9.88 3.63 3.15
N GLU A 34 -9.41 2.63 3.90
CA GLU A 34 -8.61 2.87 5.10
C GLU A 34 -7.27 3.51 4.74
N SER A 35 -6.99 4.68 5.35
CA SER A 35 -5.83 5.54 5.01
C SER A 35 -5.78 5.93 3.52
N VAL A 36 -6.96 6.22 2.94
CA VAL A 36 -7.12 6.79 1.61
C VAL A 36 -7.88 8.11 1.73
N GLU A 37 -7.32 9.17 1.15
CA GLU A 37 -7.91 10.50 1.18
C GLU A 37 -8.43 10.91 -0.19
N ARG A 38 -9.47 11.75 -0.20
CA ARG A 38 -9.96 12.39 -1.43
C ARG A 38 -9.19 13.68 -1.64
N ILE A 39 -8.32 13.71 -2.65
CA ILE A 39 -7.51 14.88 -3.01
C ILE A 39 -7.98 15.43 -4.35
N THR A 40 -8.06 16.75 -4.49
CA THR A 40 -8.42 17.40 -5.75
C THR A 40 -7.17 17.90 -6.46
N PHE A 41 -6.94 17.43 -7.68
CA PHE A 41 -5.87 17.87 -8.58
C PHE A 41 -6.49 18.59 -9.78
N ASN A 42 -6.16 19.87 -10.00
CA ASN A 42 -6.64 20.65 -11.14
C ASN A 42 -8.15 20.51 -11.39
N GLY A 43 -8.96 20.61 -10.33
CA GLY A 43 -10.43 20.47 -10.40
C GLY A 43 -10.98 19.04 -10.41
N HIS A 44 -10.11 18.02 -10.48
CA HIS A 44 -10.51 16.61 -10.52
C HIS A 44 -10.22 15.93 -9.19
N ALA A 45 -11.23 15.26 -8.62
CA ALA A 45 -11.05 14.50 -7.39
C ALA A 45 -10.44 13.11 -7.68
N ALA A 46 -9.45 12.72 -6.89
CA ALA A 46 -8.86 11.39 -6.89
C ALA A 46 -8.82 10.84 -5.46
N LEU A 47 -8.88 9.51 -5.34
CA LEU A 47 -8.63 8.81 -4.10
C LEU A 47 -7.14 8.46 -4.04
N VAL A 48 -6.45 8.96 -3.03
CA VAL A 48 -5.00 8.86 -2.89
C VAL A 48 -4.69 8.12 -1.59
N ALA A 49 -3.99 7.00 -1.72
CA ALA A 49 -3.47 6.28 -0.56
C ALA A 49 -2.43 7.12 0.17
N MET A 50 -2.56 7.22 1.49
CA MET A 50 -1.56 7.86 2.32
C MET A 50 -0.21 7.12 2.25
N PRO A 51 0.93 7.78 2.52
CA PRO A 51 2.27 7.25 2.19
C PRO A 51 2.53 5.82 2.67
N LEU A 52 2.19 5.49 3.93
CA LEU A 52 2.36 4.14 4.46
C LEU A 52 1.47 3.12 3.73
N ARG A 53 0.21 3.48 3.49
CA ARG A 53 -0.74 2.63 2.76
C ARG A 53 -0.26 2.35 1.34
N ALA A 54 0.21 3.38 0.64
CA ALA A 54 0.77 3.25 -0.70
C ALA A 54 2.00 2.33 -0.73
N LEU A 55 2.90 2.47 0.25
CA LEU A 55 4.08 1.62 0.37
C LEU A 55 3.72 0.15 0.60
N LEU A 56 2.76 -0.10 1.51
CA LEU A 56 2.28 -1.45 1.81
C LEU A 56 1.51 -2.07 0.64
N ASP A 57 0.77 -1.29 -0.15
CA ASP A 57 0.13 -1.76 -1.39
C ASP A 57 1.19 -2.24 -2.40
N ILE A 58 2.32 -1.52 -2.52
CA ILE A 58 3.43 -1.94 -3.39
C ILE A 58 4.09 -3.23 -2.87
N ILE A 59 4.39 -3.30 -1.56
CA ILE A 59 4.95 -4.50 -0.91
C ILE A 59 4.02 -5.71 -1.08
N CYS A 60 2.71 -5.50 -0.93
CA CYS A 60 1.70 -6.54 -1.09
C CYS A 60 1.67 -7.04 -2.53
N ARG A 61 1.57 -6.11 -3.50
CA ARG A 61 1.51 -6.39 -4.94
C ARG A 61 2.77 -7.08 -5.47
N ARG A 62 3.96 -6.61 -5.09
CA ARG A 62 5.25 -7.20 -5.50
C ARG A 62 5.55 -8.51 -4.80
N LYS A 63 4.75 -8.89 -3.80
CA LYS A 63 4.92 -10.10 -2.99
C LYS A 63 6.28 -10.16 -2.26
N LEU A 64 6.81 -9.02 -1.84
CA LEU A 64 8.09 -8.97 -1.14
C LEU A 64 8.08 -9.81 0.14
N ALA A 65 9.20 -10.44 0.43
CA ALA A 65 9.46 -11.10 1.70
C ALA A 65 9.84 -10.06 2.77
N PRO A 66 9.58 -10.32 4.07
CA PRO A 66 9.88 -9.39 5.16
C PRO A 66 11.33 -8.88 5.17
N GLU A 67 12.29 -9.74 4.83
CA GLU A 67 13.71 -9.44 4.72
C GLU A 67 14.06 -8.44 3.59
N GLU A 68 13.24 -8.38 2.53
CA GLU A 68 13.44 -7.48 1.39
C GLU A 68 12.89 -6.06 1.65
N VAL A 69 12.02 -5.91 2.66
CA VAL A 69 11.27 -4.66 2.90
C VAL A 69 12.18 -3.48 3.22
N ARG A 70 13.23 -3.70 4.03
CA ARG A 70 14.17 -2.62 4.37
C ARG A 70 14.90 -2.11 3.14
N GLY A 71 15.52 -3.01 2.37
CA GLY A 71 16.22 -2.65 1.15
C GLY A 71 15.31 -1.99 0.11
N PHE A 72 14.03 -2.41 0.05
CA PHE A 72 13.05 -1.76 -0.80
C PHE A 72 12.71 -0.33 -0.34
N ALA A 73 12.50 -0.10 0.96
CA ALA A 73 12.25 1.24 1.51
C ALA A 73 13.43 2.19 1.25
N ASP A 74 14.66 1.68 1.47
CA ASP A 74 15.90 2.42 1.20
C ASP A 74 16.00 2.79 -0.30
N ALA A 75 15.71 1.84 -1.20
CA ALA A 75 15.75 2.05 -2.64
C ALA A 75 14.68 3.04 -3.17
N MET A 76 13.54 3.16 -2.47
CA MET A 76 12.51 4.15 -2.77
C MET A 76 12.92 5.58 -2.39
N ARG A 77 14.08 5.76 -1.74
CA ARG A 77 14.59 7.05 -1.24
C ARG A 77 13.58 7.76 -0.34
N ILE A 78 12.81 6.99 0.43
CA ILE A 78 11.91 7.51 1.44
C ILE A 78 12.78 7.89 2.65
N ASP A 79 12.67 9.13 3.10
CA ASP A 79 13.31 9.54 4.35
C ASP A 79 12.71 8.71 5.51
N VAL A 80 13.57 8.00 6.22
CA VAL A 80 13.18 7.15 7.35
C VAL A 80 12.51 7.98 8.45
N GLU A 81 12.84 9.27 8.58
CA GLU A 81 12.20 10.18 9.53
C GLU A 81 10.71 10.34 9.25
N HIS A 82 10.29 10.35 7.99
CA HIS A 82 8.86 10.38 7.66
C HIS A 82 8.15 9.12 8.12
N LEU A 83 8.81 7.97 8.08
CA LEU A 83 8.23 6.71 8.55
C LEU A 83 8.23 6.59 10.08
N ARG A 84 9.28 7.11 10.74
CA ARG A 84 9.39 7.20 12.21
C ARG A 84 8.26 8.02 12.82
N ASN A 85 7.92 9.12 12.18
CA ASN A 85 6.89 10.05 12.64
C ASN A 85 5.45 9.57 12.38
N ILE A 86 5.25 8.40 11.76
CA ILE A 86 3.91 7.83 11.59
C ILE A 86 3.36 7.40 12.96
N ALA A 87 2.17 7.92 13.28
CA ALA A 87 1.48 7.63 14.51
C ALA A 87 1.22 6.12 14.69
N PRO A 88 1.38 5.55 15.90
CA PRO A 88 1.19 4.12 16.16
C PRO A 88 -0.16 3.55 15.72
N GLU A 89 -1.21 4.37 15.75
CA GLU A 89 -2.59 4.02 15.39
C GLU A 89 -2.70 3.71 13.89
N VAL A 90 -1.95 4.43 13.05
CA VAL A 90 -1.90 4.19 11.60
C VAL A 90 -1.28 2.83 11.32
N TRP A 91 -0.19 2.48 12.02
CA TRP A 91 0.42 1.13 11.93
C TRP A 91 -0.54 0.02 12.34
N GLN A 92 -1.29 0.24 13.44
CA GLN A 92 -2.30 -0.71 13.91
C GLN A 92 -3.43 -0.88 12.88
N SER A 93 -3.89 0.22 12.28
CA SER A 93 -4.91 0.19 11.24
C SER A 93 -4.45 -0.61 10.02
N MET A 94 -3.21 -0.41 9.56
CA MET A 94 -2.65 -1.21 8.47
C MET A 94 -2.57 -2.70 8.79
N GLY A 95 -2.30 -3.07 10.05
CA GLY A 95 -2.38 -4.46 10.49
C GLY A 95 -3.77 -5.09 10.35
N ARG A 96 -4.85 -4.29 10.43
CA ARG A 96 -6.23 -4.73 10.17
C ARG A 96 -6.50 -4.85 8.68
N VAL A 97 -6.00 -3.91 7.86
CA VAL A 97 -6.14 -3.94 6.40
C VAL A 97 -5.50 -5.19 5.79
N TYR A 98 -4.26 -5.52 6.18
CA TYR A 98 -3.52 -6.65 5.59
C TYR A 98 -3.41 -7.84 6.55
N ARG A 99 -4.47 -8.67 6.62
CA ARG A 99 -4.54 -9.81 7.57
C ARG A 99 -3.64 -11.01 7.25
N HIS A 100 -2.98 -11.03 6.09
CA HIS A 100 -2.16 -12.18 5.70
C HIS A 100 -0.82 -12.20 6.44
N LYS A 101 -0.43 -13.37 6.96
CA LYS A 101 0.81 -13.57 7.77
C LYS A 101 2.04 -12.87 7.19
N ARG A 102 2.28 -12.99 5.88
CA ARG A 102 3.40 -12.32 5.19
C ARG A 102 3.36 -10.81 5.37
N MET A 103 2.20 -10.18 5.17
CA MET A 103 2.06 -8.73 5.29
C MET A 103 2.20 -8.27 6.72
N THR A 104 1.69 -9.02 7.70
CA THR A 104 1.93 -8.73 9.11
C THR A 104 3.44 -8.70 9.42
N LEU A 105 4.19 -9.69 8.94
CA LEU A 105 5.65 -9.73 9.10
C LEU A 105 6.34 -8.57 8.36
N CYS A 106 5.89 -8.21 7.16
CA CYS A 106 6.43 -7.07 6.41
C CYS A 106 6.19 -5.74 7.12
N ILE A 107 5.00 -5.53 7.69
CA ILE A 107 4.67 -4.32 8.47
C ILE A 107 5.58 -4.22 9.69
N THR A 108 5.77 -5.33 10.42
CA THR A 108 6.71 -5.38 11.55
C THR A 108 8.13 -5.07 11.11
N ALA A 109 8.62 -5.72 10.05
CA ALA A 109 9.97 -5.51 9.53
C ALA A 109 10.21 -4.06 9.11
N LEU A 110 9.24 -3.43 8.42
CA LEU A 110 9.32 -2.02 8.05
C LEU A 110 9.37 -1.12 9.28
N ARG A 111 8.49 -1.36 10.26
CA ARG A 111 8.43 -0.57 11.50
C ARG A 111 9.73 -0.66 12.29
N GLU A 112 10.33 -1.85 12.39
CA GLU A 112 11.63 -2.03 13.05
C GLU A 112 12.77 -1.39 12.25
N ALA A 113 12.73 -1.45 10.92
CA ALA A 113 13.71 -0.76 10.07
C ALA A 113 13.67 0.76 10.27
N CYS A 114 12.52 1.31 10.67
CA CYS A 114 12.39 2.72 10.99
C CYS A 114 12.94 3.09 12.36
N LYS A 115 13.08 2.17 13.34
CA LYS A 115 13.51 2.52 14.70
C LYS A 115 15.03 2.71 14.86
N LYS A 116 15.82 2.17 13.92
CA LYS A 116 17.29 2.28 13.88
C LYS A 116 17.70 3.43 13.01
#